data_AF-A0A1E7K2W1-F1
#
_entry.id   AF-A0A1E7K2W1-F1
#
_cell.length_a   1.000
_cell.length_b   1.000
_cell.length_c   1.000
_cell.angle_alpha   90.00
_cell.angle_beta   90.00
_cell.angle_gamma   90.00
#
_symmetry.space_group_name_H-M   'P 1'
#
loop_
_entity.id
_entity.type
_entity.pdbx_description
1 polymer ?
#
loop_
_entity_poly.entity_id
_entity_poly.type
_entity_poly.pdbx_seq_one_letter_code
_entity_poly.pdbx_strand_id
1 'polypeptide(L)'
;MYSSDADLSVEDFLCLPFRTLSGGGFAAMVFLLARSADAPDLQRGFFQHWSDIDDLTGRCIAVFSPSPRKLQLSAEHPRLFYSPETIWVRGMAEAGGARSRLYLSSRESSAAVRMGRRQPGRATWQATGTEPSTTGPPRLVAAAAAVRPHDLEEHQRALTLTVSAMQRFFGIPGSLVPCAVFVDLEQRSASAVALKDATSVYDLLKRITTRIEHVLPRMDEAEAERVAALEARHRDRDLVGRLRSPAGNARAHWTAHKRRLIDDLQAFSARLAPPEADLCSWMARRLERDAPVADDEWTSVRSLLHVLAATEPHGRLPRRLRRTLAGMNSGRPEQDEAPRRLAVARAEAEATERRIGRAKARLDALGRELGLDAAVVGAAEDLGLVVLQEPRLHYPRGLDWPLKVLDEPAPHALNHGYERA
;
A
#
# COMPACT_ATOMS: atom_id res chain seq x y z
N MET A 1 25.32 -8.71 1.21
CA MET A 1 24.17 -8.05 1.86
C MET A 1 23.43 -9.16 2.58
N TYR A 2 23.42 -9.14 3.91
CA TYR A 2 22.85 -10.23 4.72
C TYR A 2 21.33 -10.21 4.59
N SER A 3 20.75 -11.17 3.86
CA SER A 3 19.33 -11.49 3.99
C SER A 3 19.17 -12.21 5.33
N SER A 4 18.68 -11.50 6.35
CA SER A 4 18.25 -12.15 7.58
C SER A 4 16.81 -12.66 7.36
N ASP A 5 16.67 -13.80 6.69
CA ASP A 5 15.43 -14.56 6.73
C ASP A 5 15.26 -15.03 8.20
N ALA A 6 14.45 -14.30 8.96
CA ALA A 6 14.12 -14.67 10.33
C ALA A 6 13.00 -15.72 10.27
N ASP A 7 13.25 -16.88 10.88
CA ASP A 7 12.22 -17.86 11.16
C ASP A 7 11.25 -17.28 12.20
N LEU A 8 9.99 -17.16 11.84
CA LEU A 8 8.91 -16.67 12.70
C LEU A 8 8.08 -17.86 13.18
N SER A 9 7.84 -17.93 14.49
CA SER A 9 6.88 -18.91 15.02
C SER A 9 5.45 -18.50 14.65
N VAL A 10 4.51 -19.44 14.71
CA VAL A 10 3.09 -19.15 14.47
C VAL A 10 2.55 -18.18 15.54
N GLU A 11 3.06 -18.28 16.77
CA GLU A 11 2.66 -17.39 17.87
C GLU A 11 3.14 -15.95 17.59
N ASP A 12 4.39 -15.79 17.15
CA ASP A 12 4.92 -14.47 16.77
C ASP A 12 4.17 -13.90 15.56
N PHE A 13 3.78 -14.75 14.61
CA PHE A 13 2.96 -14.35 13.46
C PHE A 13 1.59 -13.83 13.87
N LEU A 14 0.91 -14.55 14.77
CA LEU A 14 -0.42 -14.16 15.26
C LEU A 14 -0.37 -12.85 16.08
N CYS A 15 0.78 -12.51 16.65
CA CYS A 15 1.03 -11.25 17.35
C CYS A 15 1.41 -10.08 16.42
N LEU A 16 1.53 -10.30 15.10
CA LEU A 16 1.81 -9.20 14.17
C LEU A 16 0.59 -8.26 14.02
N PRO A 17 0.82 -6.96 13.82
CA PRO A 17 -0.26 -6.03 13.52
C PRO A 17 -0.77 -6.28 12.10
N PHE A 18 -1.87 -7.01 11.96
CA PHE A 18 -2.56 -7.19 10.68
C PHE A 18 -3.14 -5.87 10.19
N ARG A 19 -2.86 -5.54 8.92
CA ARG A 19 -3.35 -4.32 8.29
C ARG A 19 -4.71 -4.54 7.66
N THR A 20 -5.56 -3.53 7.73
CA THR A 20 -6.79 -3.44 6.95
C THR A 20 -6.48 -3.14 5.47
N LEU A 21 -7.50 -3.18 4.62
CA LEU A 21 -7.39 -2.90 3.18
C LEU A 21 -6.78 -1.54 2.86
N SER A 22 -7.17 -0.48 3.58
CA SER A 22 -6.60 0.85 3.37
C SER A 22 -5.11 0.93 3.70
N GLY A 23 -4.65 0.06 4.62
CA GLY A 23 -3.26 -0.20 4.96
C GLY A 23 -2.52 -1.10 3.96
N GLY A 24 -3.19 -1.61 2.93
CA GLY A 24 -2.67 -2.58 1.97
C GLY A 24 -2.63 -4.02 2.49
N GLY A 25 -3.45 -4.34 3.50
CA GLY A 25 -3.67 -5.72 3.98
C GLY A 25 -4.98 -6.30 3.46
N PHE A 26 -5.72 -6.98 4.32
CA PHE A 26 -6.94 -7.71 3.96
C PHE A 26 -8.17 -7.10 4.62
N ALA A 27 -9.36 -7.41 4.11
CA ALA A 27 -10.62 -7.11 4.77
C ALA A 27 -10.86 -8.11 5.90
N ALA A 28 -10.54 -9.37 5.60
CA ALA A 28 -10.80 -10.51 6.46
C ALA A 28 -9.64 -11.51 6.43
N MET A 29 -9.55 -12.30 7.48
CA MET A 29 -8.65 -13.44 7.55
C MET A 29 -9.42 -14.68 8.00
N VAL A 30 -9.09 -15.84 7.44
CA VAL A 30 -9.71 -17.13 7.78
C VAL A 30 -8.62 -18.06 8.24
N PHE A 31 -8.69 -18.57 9.45
CA PHE A 31 -7.75 -19.54 10.00
C PHE A 31 -8.44 -20.89 10.11
N LEU A 32 -7.92 -21.90 9.43
CA LEU A 32 -8.46 -23.24 9.50
C LEU A 32 -7.75 -24.04 10.59
N LEU A 33 -8.46 -24.36 11.66
CA LEU A 33 -7.91 -25.13 12.77
C LEU A 33 -8.37 -26.58 12.59
N ALA A 34 -7.55 -27.40 11.95
CA ALA A 34 -7.81 -28.82 11.77
C ALA A 34 -6.51 -29.64 11.94
N ARG A 35 -6.55 -30.66 12.80
CA ARG A 35 -5.47 -31.66 12.91
C ARG A 35 -5.77 -32.81 11.96
N SER A 36 -4.74 -33.36 11.31
CA SER A 36 -4.88 -34.55 10.45
C SER A 36 -5.53 -35.73 11.17
N ALA A 37 -5.31 -35.84 12.48
CA ALA A 37 -5.86 -36.92 13.30
C ALA A 37 -7.36 -36.77 13.57
N ASP A 38 -7.89 -35.54 13.60
CA ASP A 38 -9.30 -35.29 13.94
C ASP A 38 -10.20 -35.37 12.71
N ALA A 39 -9.73 -34.83 11.57
CA ALA A 39 -10.54 -34.70 10.36
C ALA A 39 -9.68 -34.80 9.09
N PRO A 40 -9.18 -36.00 8.75
CA PRO A 40 -8.28 -36.21 7.62
C PRO A 40 -8.93 -35.89 6.27
N ASP A 41 -10.23 -36.15 6.12
CA ASP A 41 -10.95 -35.90 4.88
C ASP A 41 -11.22 -34.42 4.65
N LEU A 42 -11.52 -33.66 5.72
CA LEU A 42 -11.63 -32.20 5.66
C LEU A 42 -10.31 -31.56 5.23
N GLN A 43 -9.20 -31.98 5.85
CA GLN A 43 -7.88 -31.47 5.49
C GLN A 43 -7.52 -31.82 4.04
N ARG A 44 -7.84 -33.04 3.59
CA ARG A 44 -7.66 -33.45 2.19
C ARG A 44 -8.50 -32.60 1.23
N GLY A 45 -9.77 -32.40 1.55
CA GLY A 45 -10.70 -31.59 0.75
C GLY A 45 -10.22 -30.15 0.63
N PHE A 46 -9.74 -29.55 1.72
CA PHE A 46 -9.16 -28.21 1.69
C PHE A 46 -7.99 -28.08 0.70
N PHE A 47 -7.05 -29.03 0.72
CA PHE A 47 -5.93 -29.01 -0.22
C PHE A 47 -6.33 -29.35 -1.67
N GLN A 48 -7.36 -30.17 -1.86
CA GLN A 48 -7.90 -30.48 -3.19
C GLN A 48 -8.62 -29.29 -3.82
N HIS A 49 -9.39 -28.55 -3.03
CA HIS A 49 -10.18 -27.38 -3.47
C HIS A 49 -9.47 -26.05 -3.27
N TRP A 50 -8.17 -26.04 -2.94
CA TRP A 50 -7.44 -24.82 -2.62
C TRP A 50 -7.51 -23.77 -3.74
N SER A 51 -7.40 -24.18 -5.01
CA SER A 51 -7.53 -23.26 -6.13
C SER A 51 -8.92 -22.64 -6.23
N ASP A 52 -9.97 -23.42 -5.97
CA ASP A 52 -11.34 -22.92 -5.98
C ASP A 52 -11.60 -21.98 -4.79
N ILE A 53 -10.98 -22.25 -3.64
CA ILE A 53 -11.01 -21.39 -2.45
C ILE A 53 -10.32 -20.06 -2.75
N ASP A 54 -9.13 -20.08 -3.36
CA ASP A 54 -8.36 -18.88 -3.74
C ASP A 54 -9.14 -18.01 -4.75
N ASP A 55 -9.74 -18.63 -5.77
CA ASP A 55 -10.58 -17.95 -6.76
C ASP A 55 -11.80 -17.26 -6.11
N LEU A 56 -12.34 -17.87 -5.06
CA LEU A 56 -13.52 -17.38 -4.36
C LEU A 56 -13.21 -16.27 -3.36
N THR A 57 -12.14 -16.40 -2.57
CA THR A 57 -11.74 -15.40 -1.57
C THR A 57 -11.05 -14.18 -2.20
N GLY A 58 -10.48 -14.38 -3.38
CA GLY A 58 -9.81 -13.35 -4.16
C GLY A 58 -8.74 -12.63 -3.34
N ARG A 59 -8.72 -11.29 -3.41
CA ARG A 59 -7.73 -10.45 -2.74
C ARG A 59 -8.19 -9.86 -1.41
N CYS A 60 -9.48 -9.98 -1.09
CA CYS A 60 -10.08 -9.32 0.06
C CYS A 60 -10.02 -10.17 1.33
N ILE A 61 -9.98 -11.50 1.19
CA ILE A 61 -10.00 -12.44 2.30
C ILE A 61 -8.72 -13.29 2.24
N ALA A 62 -7.90 -13.24 3.27
CA ALA A 62 -6.73 -14.10 3.39
C ALA A 62 -7.11 -15.43 4.05
N VAL A 63 -6.71 -16.56 3.46
CA VAL A 63 -6.95 -17.89 4.04
C VAL A 63 -5.63 -18.48 4.55
N PHE A 64 -5.62 -18.84 5.82
CA PHE A 64 -4.51 -19.42 6.56
C PHE A 64 -4.81 -20.87 6.90
N SER A 65 -3.91 -21.73 6.50
CA SER A 65 -3.91 -23.14 6.89
C SER A 65 -2.67 -23.45 7.71
N PRO A 66 -2.81 -24.25 8.79
CA PRO A 66 -1.71 -24.66 9.62
C PRO A 66 -0.70 -25.41 8.75
N SER A 67 0.48 -24.82 8.60
CA SER A 67 1.61 -25.42 7.92
C SER A 67 2.63 -25.87 8.97
N PRO A 68 3.24 -27.04 8.83
CA PRO A 68 4.33 -27.48 9.70
C PRO A 68 5.65 -26.77 9.40
N ARG A 69 5.70 -25.90 8.38
CA ARG A 69 6.90 -25.14 8.03
C ARG A 69 6.96 -23.85 8.82
N LYS A 70 8.17 -23.44 9.19
CA LYS A 70 8.43 -22.14 9.79
C LYS A 70 8.04 -21.04 8.79
N LEU A 71 7.33 -20.03 9.27
CA LEU A 71 7.00 -18.85 8.48
C LEU A 71 8.30 -18.07 8.31
N GLN A 72 8.72 -17.80 7.08
CA GLN A 72 9.93 -17.02 6.85
C GLN A 72 9.53 -15.57 6.71
N LEU A 73 10.18 -14.64 7.39
CA LEU A 73 10.05 -13.22 7.08
C LEU A 73 11.06 -12.87 5.99
N SER A 74 10.60 -12.45 4.82
CA SER A 74 11.51 -11.91 3.80
C SER A 74 11.62 -10.41 4.00
N ALA A 75 12.83 -9.92 4.25
CA ALA A 75 13.12 -8.50 4.07
C ALA A 75 13.35 -8.13 2.59
N GLU A 76 13.51 -9.14 1.71
CA GLU A 76 13.80 -8.96 0.30
C GLU A 76 12.52 -9.03 -0.54
N HIS A 77 12.05 -7.86 -0.99
CA HIS A 77 11.33 -7.71 -2.26
C HIS A 77 12.10 -6.72 -3.17
N PRO A 78 12.01 -6.84 -4.50
CA PRO A 78 13.01 -6.36 -5.42
C PRO A 78 12.89 -4.85 -5.63
N ARG A 79 13.51 -4.02 -4.78
CA ARG A 79 13.91 -2.61 -5.02
C ARG A 79 12.89 -1.66 -5.68
N LEU A 80 11.65 -2.04 -5.89
CA LEU A 80 10.65 -1.31 -6.62
C LEU A 80 9.58 -0.91 -5.61
N PHE A 81 9.78 0.31 -5.11
CA PHE A 81 8.73 1.23 -4.70
C PHE A 81 7.72 0.66 -3.68
N TYR A 82 7.96 0.81 -2.37
CA TYR A 82 7.01 1.29 -1.34
C TYR A 82 7.68 1.31 0.05
N SER A 83 7.00 1.93 1.02
CA SER A 83 7.43 2.31 2.38
C SER A 83 8.38 1.34 3.12
N PRO A 84 9.39 1.83 3.86
CA PRO A 84 10.29 1.01 4.70
C PRO A 84 9.61 0.27 5.88
N GLU A 85 8.29 0.35 6.01
CA GLU A 85 7.54 -0.14 7.18
C GLU A 85 6.73 -1.42 6.91
N THR A 86 6.81 -2.03 5.73
CA THR A 86 6.04 -3.26 5.43
C THR A 86 6.90 -4.50 5.68
N ILE A 87 6.56 -5.27 6.71
CA ILE A 87 7.16 -6.57 7.00
C ILE A 87 6.49 -7.61 6.08
N TRP A 88 7.27 -8.34 5.29
CA TRP A 88 6.78 -9.39 4.40
C TRP A 88 6.98 -10.76 5.01
N VAL A 89 5.94 -11.60 5.01
CA VAL A 89 6.04 -13.01 5.41
C VAL A 89 6.14 -13.87 4.16
N ARG A 90 7.35 -14.33 3.85
CA ARG A 90 7.67 -15.34 2.83
C ARG A 90 6.93 -16.65 3.16
N GLY A 91 6.01 -17.01 2.26
CA GLY A 91 4.98 -18.03 2.49
C GLY A 91 3.58 -17.52 2.13
N MET A 92 3.37 -16.20 2.20
CA MET A 92 2.29 -15.48 1.54
C MET A 92 2.88 -14.70 0.36
N ALA A 93 2.62 -15.16 -0.86
CA ALA A 93 3.04 -14.42 -2.04
C ALA A 93 2.05 -13.30 -2.36
N GLU A 94 2.64 -12.18 -2.77
CA GLU A 94 2.00 -10.94 -3.15
C GLU A 94 0.99 -11.12 -4.31
N ALA A 95 -0.29 -10.81 -4.02
CA ALA A 95 -1.25 -10.44 -5.04
C ALA A 95 -1.02 -8.98 -5.46
N GLY A 96 -0.03 -8.71 -6.32
CA GLY A 96 0.12 -7.36 -6.86
C GLY A 96 1.43 -7.05 -7.57
N GLY A 97 1.59 -7.52 -8.80
CA GLY A 97 2.78 -7.23 -9.60
C GLY A 97 3.02 -5.74 -9.86
N ALA A 98 4.28 -5.33 -9.73
CA ALA A 98 4.85 -4.31 -10.58
C ALA A 98 5.01 -4.90 -11.99
N ARG A 99 4.15 -4.49 -12.93
CA ARG A 99 4.23 -4.84 -14.36
C ARG A 99 4.38 -6.34 -14.66
N SER A 100 3.32 -7.09 -14.37
CA SER A 100 2.87 -8.30 -15.10
C SER A 100 1.63 -8.81 -14.38
N ARG A 101 0.42 -8.37 -14.77
CA ARG A 101 -0.84 -9.01 -14.35
C ARG A 101 -1.37 -9.80 -15.53
N LEU A 102 -0.70 -10.93 -15.81
CA LEU A 102 -1.21 -11.93 -16.72
C LEU A 102 -2.38 -12.65 -16.04
N TYR A 103 -3.50 -12.73 -16.75
CA TYR A 103 -4.39 -13.88 -16.66
C TYR A 103 -3.54 -15.15 -16.65
N LEU A 104 -3.52 -15.89 -15.54
CA LEU A 104 -3.09 -17.27 -15.52
C LEU A 104 -4.13 -18.06 -14.74
N SER A 105 -5.07 -18.62 -15.51
CA SER A 105 -5.90 -19.74 -15.09
C SER A 105 -5.03 -20.80 -14.40
N SER A 106 -5.31 -21.09 -13.13
CA SER A 106 -5.14 -22.34 -12.36
C SER A 106 -3.92 -23.27 -12.56
N ARG A 107 -2.86 -22.89 -13.27
CA ARG A 107 -1.61 -23.68 -13.36
C ARG A 107 -0.35 -22.95 -12.92
N GLU A 108 -0.38 -21.63 -12.82
CA GLU A 108 0.82 -20.81 -12.52
C GLU A 108 0.56 -19.61 -11.59
N SER A 109 -0.54 -19.59 -10.82
CA SER A 109 -0.72 -18.57 -9.77
C SER A 109 0.30 -18.80 -8.66
N SER A 110 1.15 -17.79 -8.43
CA SER A 110 2.16 -17.76 -7.38
C SER A 110 1.60 -17.44 -5.99
N ALA A 111 0.28 -17.25 -5.83
CA ALA A 111 -0.39 -17.09 -4.54
C ALA A 111 -0.59 -18.44 -3.81
N ALA A 112 0.45 -19.28 -3.72
CA ALA A 112 0.55 -20.38 -2.75
C ALA A 112 1.91 -21.09 -2.83
N VAL A 113 2.45 -21.46 -1.66
CA VAL A 113 3.49 -22.49 -1.54
C VAL A 113 2.86 -23.85 -1.87
N ARG A 114 3.14 -24.40 -3.06
CA ARG A 114 2.84 -25.81 -3.41
C ARG A 114 3.93 -26.74 -2.87
N MET A 115 3.55 -27.72 -2.05
CA MET A 115 4.35 -28.93 -1.83
C MET A 115 3.87 -30.06 -2.75
N GLY A 116 4.71 -30.45 -3.69
CA GLY A 116 4.63 -31.74 -4.39
C GLY A 116 4.13 -31.71 -5.84
N ARG A 117 5.06 -31.68 -6.79
CA ARG A 117 5.23 -32.74 -7.81
C ARG A 117 6.51 -32.50 -8.61
N ARG A 118 7.34 -33.53 -8.73
CA ARG A 118 8.50 -33.59 -9.63
C ARG A 118 8.03 -33.33 -11.07
N GLN A 119 8.68 -32.40 -11.78
CA GLN A 119 8.84 -32.52 -13.24
C GLN A 119 10.31 -32.80 -13.55
N PRO A 120 10.61 -33.78 -14.42
CA PRO A 120 11.98 -34.22 -14.68
C PRO A 120 12.71 -33.20 -15.54
N GLY A 121 14.01 -33.05 -15.27
CA GLY A 121 14.82 -31.99 -15.85
C GLY A 121 15.04 -32.09 -17.35
N ARG A 122 15.45 -30.96 -17.93
CA ARG A 122 16.31 -30.97 -19.12
C ARG A 122 17.38 -29.90 -18.98
N ALA A 123 18.60 -30.37 -19.21
CA ALA A 123 19.86 -29.67 -19.03
C ALA A 123 20.20 -28.76 -20.24
N THR A 124 21.27 -27.98 -20.00
CA THR A 124 22.23 -27.40 -20.97
C THR A 124 21.73 -26.30 -21.91
N TRP A 125 22.35 -25.12 -21.82
CA TRP A 125 23.41 -24.69 -22.77
C TRP A 125 24.37 -23.69 -22.10
N GLN A 126 25.66 -23.89 -22.36
CA GLN A 126 26.82 -23.06 -21.99
C GLN A 126 27.14 -22.05 -23.10
N ALA A 127 27.91 -21.02 -22.70
CA ALA A 127 28.84 -20.21 -23.51
C ALA A 127 28.18 -19.19 -24.46
N THR A 128 28.63 -17.95 -24.66
CA THR A 128 29.91 -17.24 -24.44
C THR A 128 29.64 -15.76 -24.74
N GLY A 129 30.34 -14.82 -24.11
CA GLY A 129 30.46 -13.45 -24.66
C GLY A 129 30.44 -12.34 -23.63
N THR A 130 31.61 -11.75 -23.42
CA THR A 130 31.90 -10.49 -22.73
C THR A 130 31.18 -9.29 -23.36
N GLU A 131 30.37 -8.56 -22.57
CA GLU A 131 30.16 -7.11 -22.63
C GLU A 131 29.37 -6.64 -21.38
N PRO A 132 29.67 -5.48 -20.76
CA PRO A 132 28.94 -4.98 -19.59
C PRO A 132 27.75 -4.12 -20.04
N SER A 133 26.65 -4.74 -20.48
CA SER A 133 25.38 -4.03 -20.71
C SER A 133 24.47 -4.14 -19.48
N THR A 134 24.31 -3.03 -18.77
CA THR A 134 23.31 -2.85 -17.70
C THR A 134 21.90 -2.74 -18.28
N THR A 135 21.34 -3.86 -18.70
CA THR A 135 19.89 -4.05 -18.97
C THR A 135 19.62 -5.56 -19.10
N GLY A 136 19.82 -6.29 -18.01
CA GLY A 136 19.33 -7.67 -17.92
C GLY A 136 17.82 -7.66 -17.68
N PRO A 137 17.03 -8.53 -18.35
CA PRO A 137 15.64 -8.76 -17.95
C PRO A 137 15.61 -9.20 -16.47
N PRO A 138 14.51 -8.92 -15.74
CA PRO A 138 14.42 -9.26 -14.33
C PRO A 138 14.72 -10.75 -14.13
N ARG A 139 15.80 -11.05 -13.40
CA ARG A 139 16.11 -12.40 -12.94
C ARG A 139 15.01 -12.82 -11.97
N LEU A 140 14.14 -13.73 -12.43
CA LEU A 140 13.27 -14.53 -11.58
C LEU A 140 14.14 -15.31 -10.60
N VAL A 141 14.24 -14.83 -9.36
CA VAL A 141 14.73 -15.63 -8.24
C VAL A 141 13.58 -16.52 -7.79
N ALA A 142 13.32 -17.57 -8.57
CA ALA A 142 12.51 -18.70 -8.12
C ALA A 142 13.34 -19.52 -7.12
N ALA A 143 13.60 -18.97 -5.94
CA ALA A 143 14.12 -19.73 -4.81
C ALA A 143 12.94 -20.33 -4.03
N ALA A 144 12.20 -21.23 -4.69
CA ALA A 144 11.55 -22.31 -3.98
C ALA A 144 12.69 -23.24 -3.54
N ALA A 145 13.27 -22.97 -2.37
CA ALA A 145 14.21 -23.88 -1.76
C ALA A 145 13.54 -25.26 -1.75
N ALA A 146 14.19 -26.25 -2.37
CA ALA A 146 13.76 -27.64 -2.36
C ALA A 146 13.95 -28.19 -0.94
N VAL A 147 13.10 -27.75 -0.02
CA VAL A 147 13.07 -28.23 1.36
C VAL A 147 12.45 -29.62 1.32
N ARG A 148 13.22 -30.61 1.80
CA ARG A 148 12.77 -32.00 1.87
C ARG A 148 11.45 -32.05 2.64
N PRO A 149 10.47 -32.86 2.21
CA PRO A 149 9.31 -33.13 3.05
C PRO A 149 9.82 -33.69 4.38
N HIS A 150 9.33 -33.13 5.49
CA HIS A 150 9.50 -33.72 6.81
C HIS A 150 9.04 -35.18 6.78
N ASP A 151 9.58 -36.00 7.68
CA ASP A 151 8.93 -37.29 7.92
C ASP A 151 7.49 -37.07 8.41
N LEU A 152 6.65 -38.11 8.27
CA LEU A 152 5.22 -37.98 8.57
C LEU A 152 4.96 -37.59 10.02
N GLU A 153 5.78 -38.09 10.95
CA GLU A 153 5.65 -37.86 12.38
C GLU A 153 5.99 -36.41 12.76
N GLU A 154 7.09 -35.88 12.23
CA GLU A 154 7.50 -34.48 12.38
C GLU A 154 6.47 -33.54 11.73
N HIS A 155 5.92 -33.90 10.57
CA HIS A 155 4.85 -33.15 9.92
C HIS A 155 3.59 -33.08 10.79
N GLN A 156 3.14 -34.23 11.32
CA GLN A 156 1.97 -34.31 12.19
C GLN A 156 2.20 -33.52 13.49
N ARG A 157 3.38 -33.67 14.12
CA ARG A 157 3.75 -32.95 15.33
C ARG A 157 3.74 -31.44 15.12
N ALA A 158 4.35 -30.96 14.04
CA ALA A 158 4.39 -29.53 13.74
C ALA A 158 3.00 -28.98 13.40
N LEU A 159 2.15 -29.74 12.70
CA LEU A 159 0.74 -29.39 12.48
C LEU A 159 -0.02 -29.27 13.81
N THR A 160 0.13 -30.26 14.70
CA THR A 160 -0.49 -30.22 16.04
C THR A 160 -0.03 -29.00 16.83
N LEU A 161 1.26 -28.69 16.84
CA LEU A 161 1.80 -27.50 17.52
C LEU A 161 1.22 -26.19 16.95
N THR A 162 1.13 -26.07 15.62
CA THR A 162 0.53 -24.90 14.95
C THR A 162 -0.95 -24.74 15.29
N VAL A 163 -1.73 -25.82 15.23
CA VAL A 163 -3.15 -25.78 15.61
C VAL A 163 -3.30 -25.44 17.09
N SER A 164 -2.50 -26.02 17.98
CA SER A 164 -2.53 -25.71 19.41
C SER A 164 -2.13 -24.26 19.72
N ALA A 165 -1.21 -23.68 18.94
CA ALA A 165 -0.87 -22.25 19.05
C ALA A 165 -2.05 -21.37 18.64
N MET A 166 -2.69 -21.66 17.51
CA MET A 166 -3.89 -20.94 17.05
C MET A 166 -5.06 -21.10 18.05
N GLN A 167 -5.28 -22.31 18.58
CA GLN A 167 -6.29 -22.56 19.62
C GLN A 167 -6.04 -21.71 20.86
N ARG A 168 -4.79 -21.63 21.35
CA ARG A 168 -4.41 -20.78 22.48
C ARG A 168 -4.60 -19.29 22.18
N PHE A 169 -4.24 -18.84 20.98
CA PHE A 169 -4.40 -17.45 20.57
C PHE A 169 -5.87 -17.02 20.53
N PHE A 170 -6.75 -17.81 19.89
CA PHE A 170 -8.18 -17.49 19.77
C PHE A 170 -9.03 -17.96 20.97
N GLY A 171 -8.45 -18.78 21.86
CA GLY A 171 -9.12 -19.45 22.98
C GLY A 171 -10.14 -20.50 22.57
N ILE A 172 -9.89 -21.21 21.47
CA ILE A 172 -10.78 -22.23 20.94
C ILE A 172 -10.60 -23.55 21.72
N PRO A 173 -11.68 -24.14 22.27
CA PRO A 173 -11.58 -25.42 22.95
C PRO A 173 -11.29 -26.56 21.99
N GLY A 174 -10.59 -27.59 22.48
CA GLY A 174 -10.29 -28.80 21.71
C GLY A 174 -11.52 -29.49 21.13
N SER A 175 -12.67 -29.38 21.80
CA SER A 175 -13.94 -29.95 21.35
C SER A 175 -14.56 -29.26 20.13
N LEU A 176 -14.14 -28.02 19.80
CA LEU A 176 -14.64 -27.31 18.62
C LEU A 176 -13.83 -27.64 17.36
N VAL A 177 -12.66 -28.26 17.49
CA VAL A 177 -11.82 -28.62 16.35
C VAL A 177 -12.38 -29.89 15.67
N PRO A 178 -12.50 -29.91 14.33
CA PRO A 178 -12.02 -28.90 13.39
C PRO A 178 -12.95 -27.68 13.25
N CYS A 179 -12.38 -26.49 13.12
CA CYS A 179 -13.15 -25.25 12.93
C CYS A 179 -12.46 -24.25 11.99
N ALA A 180 -13.22 -23.32 11.43
CA ALA A 180 -12.71 -22.14 10.73
C ALA A 180 -12.91 -20.89 11.58
N VAL A 181 -11.86 -20.12 11.85
CA VAL A 181 -11.93 -18.84 12.54
C VAL A 181 -11.84 -17.71 11.52
N PHE A 182 -12.94 -17.00 11.34
CA PHE A 182 -13.03 -15.79 10.54
C PHE A 182 -12.71 -14.58 11.42
N VAL A 183 -11.85 -13.70 10.94
CA VAL A 183 -11.41 -12.47 11.61
C VAL A 183 -11.76 -11.31 10.71
N ASP A 184 -12.62 -10.42 11.19
CA ASP A 184 -12.94 -9.14 10.55
C ASP A 184 -12.00 -8.07 11.11
N LEU A 185 -11.09 -7.57 10.27
CA LEU A 185 -10.07 -6.61 10.69
C LEU A 185 -10.64 -5.20 10.88
N GLU A 186 -11.76 -4.87 10.22
CA GLU A 186 -12.40 -3.56 10.30
C GLU A 186 -13.32 -3.46 11.51
N GLN A 187 -14.11 -4.51 11.77
CA GLN A 187 -15.02 -4.57 12.92
C GLN A 187 -14.30 -5.01 14.20
N ARG A 188 -13.06 -5.50 14.09
CA ARG A 188 -12.29 -6.07 15.20
C ARG A 188 -13.09 -7.13 15.93
N SER A 189 -13.59 -8.10 15.17
CA SER A 189 -14.39 -9.21 15.67
C SER A 189 -13.92 -10.51 15.04
N ALA A 190 -14.27 -11.62 15.67
CA ALA A 190 -13.99 -12.94 15.16
C ALA A 190 -15.20 -13.88 15.29
N SER A 191 -15.30 -14.84 14.39
CA SER A 191 -16.35 -15.87 14.38
C SER A 191 -15.70 -17.23 14.13
N ALA A 192 -15.85 -18.16 15.08
CA ALA A 192 -15.37 -19.53 14.98
C ALA A 192 -16.53 -20.45 14.56
N VAL A 193 -16.40 -21.08 13.40
CA VAL A 193 -17.42 -21.96 12.81
C VAL A 193 -16.93 -23.40 12.92
N ALA A 194 -17.67 -24.24 13.64
CA ALA A 194 -17.42 -25.68 13.69
C ALA A 194 -17.55 -26.28 12.29
N LEU A 195 -16.55 -27.05 11.88
CA LEU A 195 -16.58 -27.79 10.62
C LEU A 195 -16.85 -29.26 10.95
N LYS A 196 -17.88 -29.87 10.36
CA LYS A 196 -18.16 -31.29 10.53
C LYS A 196 -18.10 -32.00 9.18
N ASP A 197 -18.21 -33.33 9.15
CA ASP A 197 -18.04 -34.12 7.91
C ASP A 197 -19.01 -33.70 6.77
N ALA A 198 -20.16 -33.13 7.11
CA ALA A 198 -21.13 -32.58 6.14
C ALA A 198 -20.83 -31.13 5.71
N THR A 199 -19.93 -30.42 6.42
CA THR A 199 -19.63 -29.00 6.22
C THR A 199 -18.38 -28.83 5.38
N SER A 200 -18.54 -28.67 4.07
CA SER A 200 -17.43 -28.30 3.19
C SER A 200 -16.95 -26.86 3.48
N VAL A 201 -15.65 -26.69 3.70
CA VAL A 201 -15.01 -25.35 3.82
C VAL A 201 -15.30 -24.51 2.58
N TYR A 202 -15.27 -25.14 1.41
CA TYR A 202 -15.60 -24.47 0.15
C TYR A 202 -17.05 -23.98 0.12
N ASP A 203 -18.02 -24.81 0.55
CA ASP A 203 -19.43 -24.42 0.55
C ASP A 203 -19.72 -23.29 1.55
N LEU A 204 -19.09 -23.34 2.74
CA LEU A 204 -19.16 -22.27 3.73
C LEU A 204 -18.62 -20.95 3.15
N LEU A 205 -17.40 -20.98 2.59
CA LEU A 205 -16.80 -19.80 1.99
C LEU A 205 -17.65 -19.28 0.83
N LYS A 206 -18.19 -20.17 -0.01
CA LYS A 206 -19.04 -19.81 -1.14
C LYS A 206 -20.29 -19.06 -0.69
N ARG A 207 -20.97 -19.56 0.35
CA ARG A 207 -22.15 -18.88 0.94
C ARG A 207 -21.80 -17.52 1.53
N ILE A 208 -20.67 -17.41 2.23
CA ILE A 208 -20.16 -16.13 2.74
C ILE A 208 -19.92 -15.16 1.57
N THR A 209 -19.23 -15.64 0.53
CA THR A 209 -18.87 -14.84 -0.64
C THR A 209 -20.09 -14.33 -1.38
N THR A 210 -21.11 -15.18 -1.59
CA THR A 210 -22.39 -14.76 -2.19
C THR A 210 -23.07 -13.65 -1.39
N ARG A 211 -22.97 -13.65 -0.04
CA ARG A 211 -23.56 -12.61 0.80
C ARG A 211 -22.81 -11.27 0.69
N ILE A 212 -21.49 -11.30 0.49
CA ILE A 212 -20.64 -10.10 0.38
C ILE A 212 -20.33 -9.68 -1.07
N GLU A 213 -20.81 -10.43 -2.06
CA GLU A 213 -20.51 -10.26 -3.49
C GLU A 213 -20.78 -8.84 -4.00
N HIS A 214 -21.81 -8.19 -3.45
CA HIS A 214 -22.18 -6.81 -3.81
C HIS A 214 -21.12 -5.75 -3.45
N VAL A 215 -20.20 -6.05 -2.53
CA VAL A 215 -19.13 -5.13 -2.08
C VAL A 215 -17.81 -5.40 -2.79
N LEU A 216 -17.51 -6.66 -3.13
CA LEU A 216 -16.19 -7.08 -3.64
C LEU A 216 -15.74 -6.31 -4.90
N PRO A 217 -16.55 -6.11 -5.96
CA PRO A 217 -16.13 -5.34 -7.13
C PRO A 217 -15.79 -3.88 -6.80
N ARG A 218 -16.53 -3.27 -5.87
CA ARG A 218 -16.30 -1.87 -5.43
C ARG A 218 -15.00 -1.76 -4.65
N MET A 219 -14.60 -2.81 -3.92
CA MET A 219 -13.33 -2.87 -3.21
C MET A 219 -12.16 -3.02 -4.19
N ASP A 220 -12.30 -3.90 -5.19
CA ASP A 220 -11.30 -4.07 -6.25
C ASP A 220 -11.07 -2.78 -7.04
N GLU A 221 -12.14 -2.05 -7.37
CA GLU A 221 -12.06 -0.73 -8.00
C GLU A 221 -11.32 0.30 -7.12
N ALA A 222 -11.69 0.39 -5.84
CA ALA A 222 -11.07 1.35 -4.92
C ALA A 222 -9.59 1.02 -4.67
N GLU A 223 -9.24 -0.25 -4.61
CA GLU A 223 -7.86 -0.70 -4.49
C GLU A 223 -7.06 -0.43 -5.77
N ALA A 224 -7.64 -0.68 -6.94
CA ALA A 224 -7.02 -0.33 -8.22
C ALA A 224 -6.76 1.19 -8.32
N GLU A 225 -7.70 2.03 -7.87
CA GLU A 225 -7.51 3.48 -7.78
C GLU A 225 -6.36 3.82 -6.82
N ARG A 226 -6.30 3.18 -5.64
CA ARG A 226 -5.24 3.39 -4.65
C ARG A 226 -3.87 3.05 -5.23
N VAL A 227 -3.73 1.88 -5.86
CA VAL A 227 -2.47 1.42 -6.47
C VAL A 227 -2.03 2.39 -7.57
N ALA A 228 -2.93 2.79 -8.47
CA ALA A 228 -2.62 3.74 -9.54
C ALA A 228 -2.20 5.12 -8.98
N ALA A 229 -2.83 5.58 -7.91
CA ALA A 229 -2.48 6.85 -7.25
C ALA A 229 -1.12 6.76 -6.54
N LEU A 230 -0.79 5.62 -5.93
CA LEU A 230 0.52 5.38 -5.33
C LEU A 230 1.65 5.34 -6.38
N GLU A 231 1.40 4.75 -7.56
CA GLU A 231 2.36 4.78 -8.67
C GLU A 231 2.54 6.21 -9.22
N ALA A 232 1.46 6.99 -9.31
CA ALA A 232 1.52 8.40 -9.68
C ALA A 232 2.36 9.21 -8.68
N ARG A 233 2.18 8.99 -7.37
CA ARG A 233 2.92 9.68 -6.31
C ARG A 233 4.42 9.55 -6.49
N HIS A 234 4.90 8.38 -6.88
CA HIS A 234 6.33 8.17 -7.12
C HIS A 234 6.81 9.01 -8.32
N ARG A 235 6.09 8.97 -9.44
CA ARG A 235 6.39 9.79 -10.63
C ARG A 235 6.37 11.29 -10.32
N ASP A 236 5.40 11.75 -9.55
CA ASP A 236 5.25 13.15 -9.15
C ASP A 236 6.41 13.58 -8.24
N ARG A 237 6.81 12.74 -7.27
CA ARG A 237 7.96 12.99 -6.40
C ARG A 237 9.25 13.14 -7.20
N ASP A 238 9.48 12.26 -8.16
CA ASP A 238 10.66 12.31 -9.03
C ASP A 238 10.66 13.56 -9.92
N LEU A 239 9.50 13.91 -10.49
CA LEU A 239 9.34 15.13 -11.31
C LEU A 239 9.61 16.39 -10.48
N VAL A 240 9.01 16.50 -9.30
CA VAL A 240 9.26 17.59 -8.36
C VAL A 240 10.75 17.64 -7.99
N GLY A 241 11.37 16.49 -7.72
CA GLY A 241 12.80 16.40 -7.45
C GLY A 241 13.66 16.98 -8.58
N ARG A 242 13.39 16.57 -9.82
CA ARG A 242 14.11 17.06 -11.02
C ARG A 242 13.93 18.56 -11.28
N LEU A 243 12.74 19.12 -10.99
CA LEU A 243 12.42 20.52 -11.28
C LEU A 243 12.90 21.50 -10.19
N ARG A 244 13.24 21.02 -8.98
CA ARG A 244 13.71 21.87 -7.87
C ARG A 244 14.95 22.68 -8.22
N SER A 245 15.98 22.04 -8.76
CA SER A 245 17.25 22.72 -9.06
C SER A 245 17.13 23.73 -10.20
N PRO A 246 16.52 23.43 -11.36
CA PRO A 246 16.27 24.42 -12.41
C PRO A 246 15.46 25.63 -11.94
N ALA A 247 14.40 25.42 -11.15
CA ALA A 247 13.60 26.51 -10.60
C ALA A 247 14.40 27.36 -9.60
N GLY A 248 15.20 26.72 -8.73
CA GLY A 248 16.11 27.40 -7.81
C GLY A 248 17.16 28.23 -8.56
N ASN A 249 17.73 27.71 -9.64
CA ASN A 249 18.70 28.41 -10.48
C ASN A 249 18.08 29.61 -11.20
N ALA A 250 16.85 29.48 -11.71
CA ALA A 250 16.14 30.60 -12.33
C ALA A 250 15.90 31.74 -11.33
N ARG A 251 15.45 31.41 -10.10
CA ARG A 251 15.29 32.38 -9.01
C ARG A 251 16.61 33.04 -8.64
N ALA A 252 17.67 32.26 -8.42
CA ALA A 252 19.00 32.77 -8.09
C ALA A 252 19.58 33.68 -9.18
N HIS A 253 19.41 33.29 -10.46
CA HIS A 253 19.85 34.09 -11.60
C HIS A 253 19.11 35.44 -11.66
N TRP A 254 17.79 35.43 -11.44
CA TRP A 254 16.99 36.64 -11.39
C TRP A 254 17.43 37.57 -10.25
N THR A 255 17.61 37.04 -9.04
CA THR A 255 18.12 37.81 -7.89
C THR A 255 19.50 38.41 -8.17
N ALA A 256 20.42 37.63 -8.74
CA ALA A 256 21.75 38.11 -9.11
C ALA A 256 21.69 39.20 -10.20
N HIS A 257 20.80 39.05 -11.19
CA HIS A 257 20.58 40.05 -12.24
C HIS A 257 20.04 41.37 -11.65
N LYS A 258 19.05 41.31 -10.75
CA LYS A 258 18.55 42.50 -10.03
C LYS A 258 19.65 43.18 -9.21
N ARG A 259 20.43 42.42 -8.44
CA ARG A 259 21.53 42.95 -7.63
C ARG A 259 22.55 43.68 -8.50
N ARG A 260 22.98 43.09 -9.62
CA ARG A 260 23.90 43.77 -10.55
C ARG A 260 23.32 45.07 -11.10
N LEU A 261 22.02 45.12 -11.40
CA LEU A 261 21.37 46.34 -11.86
C LEU A 261 21.31 47.42 -10.77
N ILE A 262 21.08 47.02 -9.52
CA ILE A 262 21.12 47.91 -8.35
C ILE A 262 22.52 48.52 -8.22
N ASP A 263 23.56 47.68 -8.24
CA ASP A 263 24.96 48.12 -8.16
C ASP A 263 25.31 49.07 -9.33
N ASP A 264 24.87 48.74 -10.55
CA ASP A 264 25.08 49.59 -11.74
C ASP A 264 24.39 50.96 -11.59
N LEU A 265 23.18 51.01 -11.02
CA LEU A 265 22.45 52.26 -10.77
C LEU A 265 23.12 53.13 -9.69
N GLN A 266 23.63 52.50 -8.62
CA GLN A 266 24.35 53.18 -7.56
C GLN A 266 25.71 53.72 -8.04
N ALA A 267 26.43 52.96 -8.86
CA ALA A 267 27.67 53.43 -9.46
C ALA A 267 27.42 54.58 -10.45
N PHE A 268 26.31 54.53 -11.19
CA PHE A 268 25.93 55.58 -12.13
C PHE A 268 25.49 56.87 -11.43
N SER A 269 24.80 56.78 -10.29
CA SER A 269 24.32 57.95 -9.54
C SER A 269 25.45 58.89 -9.11
N ALA A 270 26.64 58.36 -8.82
CA ALA A 270 27.83 59.15 -8.46
C ALA A 270 28.33 60.09 -9.59
N ARG A 271 27.83 59.92 -10.81
CA ARG A 271 28.24 60.70 -12.01
C ARG A 271 27.19 61.73 -12.43
N LEU A 272 26.06 61.82 -11.72
CA LEU A 272 24.91 62.65 -12.06
C LEU A 272 24.74 63.83 -11.11
N ALA A 273 23.94 64.81 -11.52
CA ALA A 273 23.54 65.89 -10.63
C ALA A 273 22.66 65.35 -9.47
N PRO A 274 22.61 66.03 -8.30
CA PRO A 274 21.85 65.54 -7.14
C PRO A 274 20.41 65.07 -7.40
N PRO A 275 19.53 65.81 -8.12
CA PRO A 275 18.16 65.36 -8.35
C PRO A 275 18.06 64.11 -9.23
N GLU A 276 19.04 63.89 -10.10
CA GLU A 276 19.11 62.73 -11.00
C GLU A 276 19.71 61.51 -10.29
N ALA A 277 20.68 61.75 -9.39
CA ALA A 277 21.26 60.74 -8.51
C ALA A 277 20.22 60.20 -7.51
N ASP A 278 19.29 61.04 -7.05
CA ASP A 278 18.17 60.64 -6.20
C ASP A 278 17.22 59.66 -6.91
N LEU A 279 16.94 59.87 -8.21
CA LEU A 279 16.12 58.95 -9.01
C LEU A 279 16.80 57.57 -9.15
N CYS A 280 18.11 57.54 -9.36
CA CYS A 280 18.87 56.28 -9.42
C CYS A 280 18.84 55.54 -8.07
N SER A 281 19.04 56.27 -6.96
CA SER A 281 19.03 55.73 -5.60
C SER A 281 17.64 55.27 -5.16
N TRP A 282 16.59 55.98 -5.59
CA TRP A 282 15.20 55.54 -5.42
C TRP A 282 14.95 54.23 -6.18
N MET A 283 15.33 54.14 -7.46
CA MET A 283 15.13 52.92 -8.25
C MET A 283 15.92 51.73 -7.71
N ALA A 284 17.15 51.94 -7.25
CA ALA A 284 17.96 50.91 -6.58
C ALA A 284 17.21 50.29 -5.39
N ARG A 285 16.74 51.12 -4.45
CA ARG A 285 15.90 50.68 -3.32
C ARG A 285 14.59 50.04 -3.78
N ARG A 286 14.04 50.50 -4.91
CA ARG A 286 12.79 49.97 -5.43
C ARG A 286 12.92 48.54 -6.00
N LEU A 287 14.05 48.24 -6.67
CA LEU A 287 14.34 46.92 -7.25
C LEU A 287 14.59 45.84 -6.20
N GLU A 288 14.91 46.23 -4.96
CA GLU A 288 15.00 45.32 -3.81
C GLU A 288 13.65 44.72 -3.45
N ARG A 289 12.54 45.43 -3.74
CA ARG A 289 11.18 44.94 -3.50
C ARG A 289 10.79 43.92 -4.58
N ASP A 290 10.38 42.73 -4.16
CA ASP A 290 9.82 41.67 -5.02
C ASP A 290 8.33 41.94 -5.35
N ALA A 291 8.04 43.12 -5.91
CA ALA A 291 6.69 43.52 -6.29
C ALA A 291 6.69 44.28 -7.63
N PRO A 292 5.63 44.11 -8.47
CA PRO A 292 5.42 44.93 -9.68
C PRO A 292 5.47 46.43 -9.39
N VAL A 293 5.87 47.22 -10.37
CA VAL A 293 5.88 48.70 -10.29
C VAL A 293 4.44 49.20 -10.15
N ALA A 294 4.18 49.98 -9.12
CA ALA A 294 2.86 50.55 -8.89
C ALA A 294 2.57 51.70 -9.88
N ASP A 295 1.29 51.98 -10.12
CA ASP A 295 0.86 52.94 -11.14
C ASP A 295 1.42 54.36 -10.91
N ASP A 296 1.50 54.77 -9.64
CA ASP A 296 2.05 56.05 -9.20
C ASP A 296 3.58 56.15 -9.34
N GLU A 297 4.30 55.03 -9.32
CA GLU A 297 5.76 54.98 -9.45
C GLU A 297 6.25 55.22 -10.89
N TRP A 298 5.39 55.03 -11.90
CA TRP A 298 5.77 55.13 -13.33
C TRP A 298 6.21 56.52 -13.78
N THR A 299 5.78 57.57 -13.09
CA THR A 299 6.25 58.94 -13.38
C THR A 299 7.73 59.07 -13.05
N SER A 300 8.16 58.54 -11.91
CA SER A 300 9.57 58.48 -11.50
C SER A 300 10.39 57.55 -12.40
N VAL A 301 9.83 56.41 -12.80
CA VAL A 301 10.48 55.49 -13.77
C VAL A 301 10.72 56.17 -15.13
N ARG A 302 9.71 56.87 -15.67
CA ARG A 302 9.84 57.57 -16.95
C ARG A 302 10.88 58.68 -16.89
N SER A 303 10.89 59.45 -15.79
CA SER A 303 11.87 60.50 -15.54
C SER A 303 13.29 59.93 -15.49
N LEU A 304 13.50 58.83 -14.75
CA LEU A 304 14.80 58.15 -14.70
C LEU A 304 15.23 57.61 -16.07
N LEU A 305 14.33 56.97 -16.81
CA LEU A 305 14.66 56.45 -18.15
C LEU A 305 15.02 57.56 -19.13
N HIS A 306 14.44 58.75 -18.98
CA HIS A 306 14.79 59.92 -19.80
C HIS A 306 16.18 60.43 -19.46
N VAL A 307 16.50 60.60 -18.18
CA VAL A 307 17.85 60.97 -17.69
C VAL A 307 18.89 59.98 -18.20
N LEU A 308 18.68 58.68 -17.99
CA LEU A 308 19.62 57.65 -18.45
C LEU A 308 19.83 57.65 -19.96
N ALA A 309 18.79 57.93 -20.75
CA ALA A 309 18.89 58.00 -22.21
C ALA A 309 19.57 59.29 -22.70
N ALA A 310 19.45 60.39 -21.98
CA ALA A 310 20.13 61.64 -22.31
C ALA A 310 21.65 61.54 -22.04
N THR A 311 22.04 60.91 -20.94
CA THR A 311 23.44 60.74 -20.55
C THR A 311 24.14 59.63 -21.34
N GLU A 312 23.44 58.51 -21.62
CA GLU A 312 23.95 57.42 -22.45
C GLU A 312 22.89 56.92 -23.46
N PRO A 313 22.76 57.57 -24.64
CA PRO A 313 21.72 57.26 -25.64
C PRO A 313 21.74 55.81 -26.14
N HIS A 314 22.91 55.16 -26.08
CA HIS A 314 23.12 53.76 -26.45
C HIS A 314 23.60 52.91 -25.26
N GLY A 315 23.44 53.43 -24.04
CA GLY A 315 23.84 52.79 -22.80
C GLY A 315 23.12 51.46 -22.57
N ARG A 316 23.85 50.50 -21.99
CA ARG A 316 23.29 49.18 -21.62
C ARG A 316 22.30 49.31 -20.46
N LEU A 317 22.46 50.32 -19.61
CA LEU A 317 21.71 50.51 -18.36
C LEU A 317 20.21 50.79 -18.60
N PRO A 318 19.78 51.79 -19.39
CA PRO A 318 18.36 52.02 -19.66
C PRO A 318 17.65 50.83 -20.32
N ARG A 319 18.35 50.07 -21.20
CA ARG A 319 17.79 48.84 -21.79
C ARG A 319 17.62 47.72 -20.75
N ARG A 320 18.61 47.50 -19.88
CA ARG A 320 18.53 46.50 -18.79
C ARG A 320 17.46 46.87 -17.78
N LEU A 321 17.32 48.15 -17.44
CA LEU A 321 16.26 48.63 -16.54
C LEU A 321 14.87 48.33 -17.13
N ARG A 322 14.60 48.73 -18.38
CA ARG A 322 13.30 48.43 -19.04
C ARG A 322 12.98 46.93 -19.04
N ARG A 323 13.94 46.07 -19.39
CA ARG A 323 13.75 44.60 -19.39
C ARG A 323 13.49 44.06 -17.99
N THR A 324 14.15 44.61 -16.97
CA THR A 324 13.98 44.16 -15.58
C THR A 324 12.60 44.55 -15.05
N LEU A 325 12.16 45.79 -15.29
CA LEU A 325 10.82 46.24 -14.90
C LEU A 325 9.72 45.46 -15.63
N ALA A 326 9.88 45.22 -16.94
CA ALA A 326 8.98 44.35 -17.69
C ALA A 326 8.93 42.93 -17.09
N GLY A 327 10.08 42.36 -16.73
CA GLY A 327 10.18 41.08 -16.04
C GLY A 327 9.46 41.07 -14.70
N MET A 328 9.67 42.07 -13.85
CA MET A 328 8.98 42.21 -12.55
C MET A 328 7.47 42.29 -12.73
N ASN A 329 7.00 43.10 -13.66
CA ASN A 329 5.57 43.29 -13.90
C ASN A 329 4.92 42.05 -14.52
N SER A 330 5.69 41.25 -15.26
CA SER A 330 5.24 39.95 -15.76
C SER A 330 5.28 38.83 -14.70
N GLY A 331 5.73 39.09 -13.47
CA GLY A 331 5.80 38.08 -12.40
C GLY A 331 7.04 37.19 -12.42
N ARG A 332 8.16 37.64 -13.01
CA ARG A 332 9.44 36.92 -12.91
C ARG A 332 9.97 36.91 -11.48
N PRO A 333 10.58 35.80 -11.04
CA PRO A 333 10.93 34.61 -11.81
C PRO A 333 9.84 33.52 -11.81
N GLU A 334 8.74 33.68 -11.06
CA GLU A 334 7.74 32.61 -10.89
C GLU A 334 6.99 32.25 -12.19
N GLN A 335 6.90 33.19 -13.13
CA GLN A 335 6.35 32.93 -14.47
C GLN A 335 7.37 32.36 -15.47
N ASP A 336 8.64 32.22 -15.09
CA ASP A 336 9.60 31.50 -15.93
C ASP A 336 9.26 30.00 -15.96
N GLU A 337 9.66 29.34 -17.06
CA GLU A 337 9.24 27.97 -17.36
C GLU A 337 9.55 26.97 -16.22
N ALA A 338 10.74 27.05 -15.62
CA ALA A 338 11.15 26.11 -14.59
C ALA A 338 10.36 26.27 -13.26
N PRO A 339 10.26 27.47 -12.66
CA PRO A 339 9.38 27.70 -11.50
C PRO A 339 7.92 27.36 -11.76
N ARG A 340 7.38 27.75 -12.92
CA ARG A 340 5.99 27.45 -13.30
C ARG A 340 5.73 25.94 -13.38
N ARG A 341 6.61 25.18 -14.07
CA ARG A 341 6.49 23.71 -14.13
C ARG A 341 6.63 23.07 -12.76
N LEU A 342 7.51 23.57 -11.89
CA LEU A 342 7.64 23.08 -10.52
C LEU A 342 6.34 23.31 -9.72
N ALA A 343 5.71 24.48 -9.88
CA ALA A 343 4.44 24.78 -9.22
C ALA A 343 3.32 23.83 -9.67
N VAL A 344 3.19 23.59 -10.98
CA VAL A 344 2.22 22.61 -11.54
C VAL A 344 2.49 21.21 -10.99
N ALA A 345 3.75 20.74 -11.05
CA ALA A 345 4.11 19.41 -10.54
C ALA A 345 3.84 19.24 -9.04
N ARG A 346 3.98 20.31 -8.24
CA ARG A 346 3.62 20.29 -6.81
C ARG A 346 2.11 20.20 -6.62
N ALA A 347 1.33 20.96 -7.36
CA ALA A 347 -0.13 20.91 -7.31
C ALA A 347 -0.67 19.53 -7.72
N GLU A 348 -0.06 18.91 -8.74
CA GLU A 348 -0.35 17.53 -9.15
C GLU A 348 -0.01 16.53 -8.03
N ALA A 349 1.18 16.63 -7.43
CA ALA A 349 1.57 15.78 -6.30
C ALA A 349 0.58 15.88 -5.12
N GLU A 350 0.15 17.10 -4.77
CA GLU A 350 -0.86 17.33 -3.73
C GLU A 350 -2.24 16.77 -4.10
N ALA A 351 -2.61 16.82 -5.39
CA ALA A 351 -3.84 16.20 -5.87
C ALA A 351 -3.77 14.66 -5.79
N THR A 352 -2.60 14.08 -6.10
CA THR A 352 -2.33 12.64 -5.97
C THR A 352 -2.42 12.18 -4.52
N GLU A 353 -1.82 12.90 -3.56
CA GLU A 353 -1.94 12.59 -2.12
C GLU A 353 -3.40 12.63 -1.65
N ARG A 354 -4.18 13.63 -2.10
CA ARG A 354 -5.62 13.69 -1.82
C ARG A 354 -6.38 12.51 -2.41
N ARG A 355 -6.01 12.04 -3.61
CA ARG A 355 -6.62 10.85 -4.24
C ARG A 355 -6.32 9.59 -3.43
N ILE A 356 -5.08 9.40 -2.97
CA ILE A 356 -4.72 8.29 -2.09
C ILE A 356 -5.56 8.31 -0.80
N GLY A 357 -5.70 9.48 -0.18
CA GLY A 357 -6.52 9.65 1.03
C GLY A 357 -7.98 9.26 0.80
N ARG A 358 -8.59 9.71 -0.31
CA ARG A 358 -9.97 9.34 -0.66
C ARG A 358 -10.13 7.84 -0.94
N ALA A 359 -9.21 7.24 -1.69
CA ALA A 359 -9.24 5.81 -1.99
C ALA A 359 -9.14 4.97 -0.70
N LYS A 360 -8.27 5.36 0.24
CA LYS A 360 -8.18 4.73 1.57
C LYS A 360 -9.49 4.84 2.35
N ALA A 361 -10.04 6.03 2.47
CA ALA A 361 -11.30 6.23 3.19
C ALA A 361 -12.47 5.44 2.56
N ARG A 362 -12.49 5.32 1.23
CA ARG A 362 -13.45 4.48 0.50
C ARG A 362 -13.26 3.00 0.83
N LEU A 363 -12.02 2.51 0.87
CA LEU A 363 -11.72 1.13 1.26
C LEU A 363 -12.14 0.84 2.71
N ASP A 364 -11.87 1.74 3.66
CA ASP A 364 -12.31 1.59 5.05
C ASP A 364 -13.85 1.55 5.15
N ALA A 365 -14.54 2.38 4.37
CA ALA A 365 -16.00 2.39 4.34
C ALA A 365 -16.57 1.09 3.75
N LEU A 366 -15.99 0.59 2.65
CA LEU A 366 -16.38 -0.69 2.05
C LEU A 366 -16.06 -1.87 2.97
N GLY A 367 -14.93 -1.81 3.69
CA GLY A 367 -14.57 -2.82 4.68
C GLY A 367 -15.61 -2.92 5.81
N ARG A 368 -16.15 -1.79 6.27
CA ARG A 368 -17.29 -1.79 7.21
C ARG A 368 -18.60 -2.27 6.58
N GLU A 369 -18.86 -1.89 5.32
CA GLU A 369 -20.03 -2.31 4.54
C GLU A 369 -20.05 -3.82 4.26
N LEU A 370 -18.86 -4.45 4.19
CA LEU A 370 -18.69 -5.89 3.96
C LEU A 370 -19.53 -6.73 4.92
N GLY A 371 -19.67 -6.29 6.17
CA GLY A 371 -20.51 -6.96 7.16
C GLY A 371 -20.13 -8.43 7.34
N LEU A 372 -18.83 -8.75 7.34
CA LEU A 372 -18.33 -10.13 7.29
C LEU A 372 -18.91 -10.98 8.41
N ASP A 373 -18.96 -10.44 9.63
CA ASP A 373 -19.51 -11.16 10.79
C ASP A 373 -20.96 -11.61 10.55
N ALA A 374 -21.82 -10.73 10.01
CA ALA A 374 -23.20 -11.08 9.66
C ALA A 374 -23.26 -12.08 8.49
N ALA A 375 -22.36 -11.97 7.52
CA ALA A 375 -22.27 -12.92 6.41
C ALA A 375 -21.84 -14.32 6.87
N VAL A 376 -20.88 -14.42 7.79
CA VAL A 376 -20.42 -15.66 8.40
C VAL A 376 -21.52 -16.31 9.20
N VAL A 377 -22.21 -15.53 10.07
CA VAL A 377 -23.34 -16.04 10.86
C VAL A 377 -24.44 -16.58 9.94
N GLY A 378 -24.88 -15.80 8.96
CA GLY A 378 -25.94 -16.25 8.04
C GLY A 378 -25.54 -17.46 7.19
N ALA A 379 -24.28 -17.54 6.75
CA ALA A 379 -23.80 -18.70 6.01
C ALA A 379 -23.72 -19.98 6.88
N ALA A 380 -23.37 -19.84 8.15
CA ALA A 380 -23.34 -20.94 9.11
C ALA A 380 -24.76 -21.38 9.50
N GLU A 381 -25.70 -20.45 9.66
CA GLU A 381 -27.11 -20.74 9.90
C GLU A 381 -27.73 -21.53 8.73
N ASP A 382 -27.38 -21.19 7.48
CA ASP A 382 -27.82 -21.97 6.31
C ASP A 382 -27.27 -23.41 6.31
N LEU A 383 -26.23 -23.69 7.10
CA LEU A 383 -25.63 -25.00 7.30
C LEU A 383 -26.14 -25.68 8.59
N GLY A 384 -27.13 -25.10 9.26
CA GLY A 384 -27.74 -25.65 10.48
C GLY A 384 -26.98 -25.36 11.77
N LEU A 385 -25.97 -24.49 11.73
CA LEU A 385 -25.23 -24.06 12.92
C LEU A 385 -25.93 -22.88 13.59
N VAL A 386 -25.76 -22.75 14.90
CA VAL A 386 -26.33 -21.66 15.70
C VAL A 386 -25.25 -20.95 16.50
N VAL A 387 -25.45 -19.66 16.76
CA VAL A 387 -24.56 -18.90 17.65
C VAL A 387 -24.77 -19.39 19.08
N LEU A 388 -23.70 -19.90 19.70
CA LEU A 388 -23.71 -20.32 21.09
C LEU A 388 -23.77 -19.10 22.01
N GLN A 389 -24.73 -19.08 22.95
CA GLN A 389 -24.88 -17.99 23.92
C GLN A 389 -23.76 -17.97 24.95
N GLU A 390 -23.29 -19.14 25.37
CA GLU A 390 -22.21 -19.31 26.34
C GLU A 390 -21.09 -20.18 25.75
N PRO A 391 -20.27 -19.62 24.85
CA PRO A 391 -19.18 -20.37 24.27
C PRO A 391 -18.13 -20.67 25.34
N ARG A 392 -17.78 -21.96 25.52
CA ARG A 392 -16.75 -22.41 26.45
C ARG A 392 -15.33 -22.10 25.92
N LEU A 393 -15.01 -20.82 25.78
CA LEU A 393 -13.71 -20.35 25.33
C LEU A 393 -12.67 -20.51 26.45
N HIS A 394 -11.46 -20.89 26.08
CA HIS A 394 -10.32 -20.93 27.00
C HIS A 394 -9.82 -19.53 27.31
N TYR A 395 -9.39 -19.29 28.55
CA TYR A 395 -8.74 -18.05 28.98
C TYR A 395 -7.44 -18.36 29.74
N PRO A 396 -6.39 -17.53 29.60
CA PRO A 396 -6.31 -16.30 28.81
C PRO A 396 -6.22 -16.55 27.29
N ARG A 397 -6.59 -15.54 26.49
CA ARG A 397 -6.54 -15.55 25.01
C ARG A 397 -5.58 -14.49 24.51
N GLY A 398 -4.90 -14.77 23.40
CA GLY A 398 -4.03 -13.81 22.73
C GLY A 398 -4.81 -12.73 21.96
N LEU A 399 -5.94 -13.10 21.36
CA LEU A 399 -6.87 -12.18 20.73
C LEU A 399 -7.84 -11.61 21.79
N ASP A 400 -7.87 -10.30 21.95
CA ASP A 400 -8.73 -9.55 22.88
C ASP A 400 -10.07 -9.13 22.27
N TRP A 401 -10.34 -9.54 21.03
CA TRP A 401 -11.56 -9.18 20.29
C TRP A 401 -12.76 -10.07 20.68
N PRO A 402 -14.00 -9.55 20.51
CA PRO A 402 -15.20 -10.37 20.62
C PRO A 402 -15.13 -11.57 19.67
N LEU A 403 -15.41 -12.77 20.19
CA LEU A 403 -15.40 -14.01 19.40
C LEU A 403 -16.74 -14.74 19.56
N LYS A 404 -17.46 -14.89 18.45
CA LYS A 404 -18.67 -15.72 18.37
C LYS A 404 -18.30 -17.16 18.05
N VAL A 405 -19.04 -18.12 18.59
CA VAL A 405 -18.87 -19.54 18.25
C VAL A 405 -20.16 -20.04 17.63
N LEU A 406 -20.04 -20.65 16.46
CA LEU A 406 -21.13 -21.26 15.70
C LEU A 406 -20.90 -22.76 15.67
N ASP A 407 -21.80 -23.49 16.30
CA ASP A 407 -21.78 -24.96 16.37
C ASP A 407 -23.22 -25.48 16.24
N GLU A 408 -23.37 -26.78 16.11
CA GLU A 408 -24.69 -27.41 16.11
C GLU A 408 -25.41 -27.14 17.43
N PRO A 409 -26.74 -27.00 17.40
CA PRO A 409 -27.53 -26.90 18.61
C PRO A 409 -27.29 -28.14 19.48
N ALA A 410 -27.05 -27.93 20.78
CA ALA A 410 -26.85 -29.04 21.70
C ALA A 410 -28.02 -30.03 21.58
N PRO A 411 -27.75 -31.34 21.42
CA PRO A 411 -28.79 -32.34 21.45
C PRO A 411 -29.30 -32.40 22.89
N HIS A 412 -30.31 -31.59 23.23
CA HIS A 412 -31.31 -31.72 24.29
C HIS A 412 -31.93 -30.36 24.67
N ALA A 413 -32.94 -29.96 23.91
CA ALA A 413 -34.05 -29.13 24.40
C ALA A 413 -35.39 -29.51 23.73
N LEU A 414 -35.52 -30.75 23.22
CA LEU A 414 -36.74 -31.24 22.57
C LEU A 414 -37.54 -32.25 23.40
N ASN A 415 -37.19 -32.54 24.66
CA ASN A 415 -37.96 -33.48 25.49
C ASN A 415 -37.96 -33.09 26.97
N HIS A 416 -38.84 -32.15 27.37
CA HIS A 416 -39.40 -32.09 28.73
C HIS A 416 -40.76 -31.39 28.69
N GLY A 417 -41.70 -31.97 27.94
CA GLY A 417 -43.04 -31.41 27.79
C GLY A 417 -44.14 -32.42 27.50
N TYR A 418 -43.93 -33.72 27.73
CA TYR A 418 -45.00 -34.71 27.77
C TYR A 418 -44.54 -35.88 28.64
N GLU A 419 -44.87 -35.81 29.93
CA GLU A 419 -45.28 -36.92 30.80
C GLU A 419 -45.25 -36.44 32.25
N ARG A 420 -46.42 -36.00 32.74
CA ARG A 420 -46.95 -36.24 34.10
C ARG A 420 -48.20 -35.37 34.31
N ALA A 421 -49.36 -35.91 33.97
CA ALA A 421 -50.49 -36.21 34.86
C ALA A 421 -51.75 -36.44 34.01
#